data_AF-A0AAU1ELZ0-F1
#
_entry.id   AF-A0AAU1ELZ0-F1
#
_cell.length_a   1.000
_cell.length_b   1.000
_cell.length_c   1.000
_cell.angle_alpha   90.00
_cell.angle_beta   90.00
_cell.angle_gamma   90.00
#
_symmetry.space_group_name_H-M   'P 1'
#
loop_
_entity.id
_entity.type
_entity.pdbx_description
1 polymer ?
#
loop_
_entity_poly.entity_id
_entity_poly.type
_entity_poly.pdbx_seq_one_letter_code
_entity_poly.pdbx_strand_id
1 'polypeptide(L)'
;MEWMTLAGTGLGAIVGVGATLLADRVRWKRESRAREQETLRLLYVKYLEAIASARDEISRASADVGQPVDERRLAANQAMRDHEVFAKQYQLELSAPPAVVELVVSATQGLVDYRDAVVSGATREDEACTAARRAFRAARKTLMDAMRATLAPTR
;
A
#
# COMPACT_ATOMS: atom_id res chain seq x y z
N MET A 1 19.25 59.35 25.83
CA MET A 1 18.57 58.34 26.68
C MET A 1 17.40 57.64 25.97
N GLU A 2 16.76 58.22 24.94
CA GLU A 2 15.60 57.58 24.24
C GLU A 2 15.94 56.49 23.20
N TRP A 3 17.15 56.48 22.65
CA TRP A 3 17.54 55.53 21.59
C TRP A 3 17.68 54.07 22.08
N MET A 4 18.03 53.84 23.35
CA MET A 4 18.10 52.49 23.91
C MET A 4 16.71 51.85 24.09
N THR A 5 15.69 52.66 24.38
CA THR A 5 14.31 52.18 24.58
C THR A 5 13.64 51.79 23.26
N LEU A 6 13.88 52.56 22.19
CA LEU A 6 13.42 52.20 20.84
C LEU A 6 14.12 50.92 20.33
N ALA A 7 15.43 50.78 20.59
CA ALA A 7 16.18 49.59 20.19
C ALA A 7 15.67 48.31 20.89
N GLY A 8 15.33 48.39 22.18
CA GLY A 8 14.77 47.26 22.92
C GLY A 8 13.39 46.80 22.43
N THR A 9 12.55 47.74 22.01
CA THR A 9 11.19 47.44 21.52
C THR A 9 11.19 46.86 20.10
N GLY A 10 12.10 47.34 19.23
CA GLY A 10 12.29 46.78 17.89
C GLY A 10 12.84 45.34 17.91
N LEU A 11 13.76 45.04 18.83
CA LEU A 11 14.28 43.68 19.05
C LEU A 11 13.19 42.71 19.54
N GLY A 12 12.32 43.15 20.47
CA GLY A 12 11.21 42.33 20.96
C GLY A 12 10.20 41.94 19.88
N ALA A 13 9.87 42.87 18.97
CA ALA A 13 8.97 42.60 17.85
C ALA A 13 9.57 41.62 16.82
N ILE A 14 10.86 41.72 16.52
CA ILE A 14 11.55 40.82 15.57
C ILE A 14 11.65 39.40 16.15
N VAL A 15 11.94 39.26 17.45
CA VAL A 15 11.97 37.95 18.13
C VAL A 15 10.58 37.32 18.19
N GLY A 16 9.54 38.12 18.46
CA GLY A 16 8.15 37.65 18.46
C GLY A 16 7.70 37.14 17.09
N VAL A 17 7.92 37.92 16.03
CA VAL A 17 7.54 37.54 14.65
C VAL A 17 8.36 36.36 14.15
N GLY A 18 9.67 36.31 14.46
CA GLY A 18 10.54 35.19 14.13
C GLY A 18 10.12 33.88 14.80
N ALA A 19 9.69 33.92 16.06
CA ALA A 19 9.18 32.77 16.78
C ALA A 19 7.85 32.26 16.19
N THR A 20 6.94 33.16 15.79
CA THR A 20 5.68 32.78 15.14
C THR A 20 5.92 32.14 13.76
N LEU A 21 6.81 32.71 12.94
CA LEU A 21 7.13 32.15 11.63
C LEU A 21 7.83 30.78 11.73
N LEU A 22 8.71 30.57 12.71
CA LEU A 22 9.30 29.25 12.97
C LEU A 22 8.25 28.25 13.45
N ALA A 23 7.37 28.65 14.37
CA ALA A 23 6.28 27.82 14.86
C ALA A 23 5.33 27.41 13.72
N ASP A 24 4.99 28.35 12.83
CA ASP A 24 4.17 28.08 11.65
C ASP A 24 4.87 27.17 10.64
N ARG A 25 6.17 27.34 10.42
CA ARG A 25 6.97 26.46 9.56
C ARG A 25 7.00 25.02 10.09
N VAL A 26 7.18 24.85 11.40
CA VAL A 26 7.18 23.54 12.07
C VAL A 26 5.79 22.91 12.03
N ARG A 27 4.73 23.70 12.26
CA ARG A 27 3.33 23.25 12.16
C ARG A 27 3.01 22.79 10.74
N TRP A 28 3.34 23.59 9.73
CA TRP A 28 3.14 23.23 8.32
C TRP A 28 3.88 21.96 7.91
N LYS A 29 5.14 21.81 8.33
CA LYS A 29 5.93 20.61 8.05
C LYS A 29 5.36 19.37 8.74
N ARG A 30 4.84 19.51 9.96
CA ARG A 30 4.18 18.42 10.71
C ARG A 30 2.86 18.02 10.05
N GLU A 31 2.04 18.99 9.65
CA GLU A 31 0.79 18.73 8.95
C GLU A 31 1.00 18.08 7.58
N SER A 32 1.99 18.53 6.80
CA SER A 32 2.33 17.91 5.49
C SER A 32 2.70 16.44 5.66
N ARG A 33 3.58 16.13 6.61
CA ARG A 33 3.98 14.75 6.91
C ARG A 33 2.83 13.87 7.37
N ALA A 34 1.95 14.41 8.22
CA ALA A 34 0.76 13.69 8.67
C ALA A 34 -0.18 13.37 7.49
N ARG A 35 -0.39 14.33 6.57
CA ARG A 35 -1.22 14.13 5.37
C ARG A 35 -0.60 13.14 4.38
N GLU A 36 0.72 13.19 4.19
CA GLU A 36 1.46 12.23 3.36
C GLU A 36 1.34 10.80 3.93
N GLN A 37 1.52 10.65 5.24
CA GLN A 37 1.41 9.35 5.91
C GLN A 37 -0.01 8.78 5.86
N GLU A 38 -1.03 9.64 6.00
CA GLU A 38 -2.43 9.23 5.86
C GLU A 38 -2.76 8.82 4.41
N THR A 39 -2.29 9.59 3.43
CA THR A 39 -2.44 9.24 2.01
C THR A 39 -1.80 7.88 1.72
N LEU A 40 -0.58 7.64 2.21
CA LEU A 40 0.12 6.37 2.03
C LEU A 40 -0.63 5.21 2.71
N ARG A 41 -1.16 5.42 3.93
CA ARG A 41 -2.00 4.42 4.62
C ARG A 41 -3.23 4.06 3.79
N LEU A 42 -3.92 5.06 3.22
CA LEU A 42 -5.09 4.82 2.36
C LEU A 42 -4.72 4.03 1.11
N LEU A 43 -3.60 4.35 0.45
CA LEU A 43 -3.13 3.59 -0.71
C LEU A 43 -2.79 2.13 -0.35
N TYR A 44 -2.14 1.89 0.79
CA TYR A 44 -1.87 0.53 1.28
C TYR A 44 -3.15 -0.26 1.51
N VAL A 45 -4.15 0.32 2.19
CA VAL A 45 -5.43 -0.34 2.43
C VAL A 45 -6.12 -0.70 1.12
N LYS A 46 -6.23 0.26 0.18
CA LYS A 46 -6.87 0.03 -1.13
C LYS A 46 -6.20 -1.08 -1.93
N TYR A 47 -4.87 -1.12 -1.94
CA TYR A 47 -4.14 -2.18 -2.62
C TYR A 47 -4.34 -3.55 -1.94
N LEU A 48 -4.24 -3.61 -0.60
CA LEU A 48 -4.45 -4.84 0.16
C LEU A 48 -5.86 -5.40 -0.02
N GLU A 49 -6.87 -4.54 -0.07
CA GLU A 49 -8.26 -4.90 -0.38
C GLU A 49 -8.37 -5.52 -1.77
N ALA A 50 -7.79 -4.88 -2.79
CA ALA A 50 -7.85 -5.38 -4.16
C ALA A 50 -7.19 -6.76 -4.34
N ILE A 51 -5.98 -6.96 -3.80
CA ILE A 51 -5.34 -8.28 -3.89
C ILE A 51 -6.07 -9.33 -3.05
N ALA A 52 -6.73 -8.93 -1.95
CA ALA A 52 -7.51 -9.84 -1.14
C ALA A 52 -8.77 -10.30 -1.88
N SER A 53 -9.51 -9.37 -2.48
CA SER A 53 -10.73 -9.65 -3.24
C SER A 53 -10.46 -10.47 -4.50
N ALA A 54 -9.42 -10.10 -5.28
CA ALA A 54 -9.01 -10.89 -6.44
C ALA A 54 -8.60 -12.32 -6.04
N ARG A 55 -7.86 -12.48 -4.93
CA ARG A 55 -7.50 -13.80 -4.41
C ARG A 55 -8.73 -14.60 -3.94
N ASP A 56 -9.76 -13.96 -3.38
CA ASP A 56 -11.00 -14.66 -3.01
C ASP A 56 -11.72 -15.21 -4.24
N GLU A 57 -11.77 -14.45 -5.34
CA GLU A 57 -12.34 -14.91 -6.61
C GLU A 57 -11.55 -16.05 -7.24
N ILE A 58 -10.22 -15.93 -7.32
CA ILE A 58 -9.35 -17.01 -7.79
C ILE A 58 -9.52 -18.26 -6.90
N SER A 59 -9.66 -18.07 -5.58
CA SER A 59 -9.89 -19.19 -4.66
C SER A 59 -11.24 -19.86 -4.86
N ARG A 60 -12.30 -19.10 -5.14
CA ARG A 60 -13.62 -19.65 -5.47
C ARG A 60 -13.55 -20.44 -6.78
N ALA A 61 -12.97 -19.88 -7.82
CA ALA A 61 -12.78 -20.54 -9.11
C ALA A 61 -11.97 -21.85 -8.99
N SER A 62 -10.95 -21.90 -8.12
CA SER A 62 -10.18 -23.12 -7.89
C SER A 62 -10.92 -24.20 -7.09
N ALA A 63 -11.92 -23.81 -6.30
CA ALA A 63 -12.64 -24.72 -5.40
C ALA A 63 -13.91 -25.32 -6.03
N ASP A 64 -14.51 -24.63 -7.02
CA ASP A 64 -15.74 -25.07 -7.66
C ASP A 64 -15.48 -26.14 -8.74
N VAL A 65 -15.17 -27.37 -8.32
CA VAL A 65 -14.84 -28.47 -9.23
C VAL A 65 -16.04 -28.87 -10.12
N GLY A 66 -17.27 -28.53 -9.70
CA GLY A 66 -18.49 -28.82 -10.46
C GLY A 66 -18.71 -27.89 -11.66
N GLN A 67 -18.11 -26.70 -11.65
CA GLN A 67 -18.21 -25.74 -12.74
C GLN A 67 -17.31 -26.14 -13.93
N PRO A 68 -17.73 -25.92 -15.20
CA PRO A 68 -16.90 -26.16 -16.37
C PRO A 68 -15.54 -25.45 -16.28
N VAL A 69 -14.48 -26.13 -16.75
CA VAL A 69 -13.10 -25.62 -16.66
C VAL A 69 -12.97 -24.23 -17.29
N ASP A 70 -13.63 -23.98 -18.41
CA ASP A 70 -13.54 -22.70 -19.13
C ASP A 70 -14.20 -21.53 -18.37
N GLU A 71 -15.28 -21.79 -17.63
CA GLU A 71 -15.90 -20.78 -16.77
C GLU A 71 -14.99 -20.44 -15.57
N ARG A 72 -14.36 -21.45 -14.96
CA ARG A 72 -13.38 -21.24 -13.88
C ARG A 72 -12.17 -20.44 -14.35
N ARG A 73 -11.67 -20.75 -15.55
CA ARG A 73 -10.59 -20.01 -16.22
C ARG A 73 -10.97 -18.56 -16.44
N LEU A 74 -12.17 -18.30 -16.94
CA LEU A 74 -12.66 -16.95 -17.18
C LEU A 74 -12.73 -16.16 -15.87
N ALA A 75 -13.34 -16.73 -14.84
CA ALA A 75 -13.45 -16.11 -13.52
C ALA A 75 -12.08 -15.78 -12.91
N ALA A 76 -11.12 -16.71 -12.97
CA ALA A 76 -9.76 -16.46 -12.50
C ALA A 76 -9.05 -15.36 -13.30
N ASN A 77 -9.20 -15.33 -14.63
CA ASN A 77 -8.60 -14.31 -15.49
C ASN A 77 -9.15 -12.90 -15.22
N GLN A 78 -10.45 -12.79 -14.94
CA GLN A 78 -11.12 -11.51 -14.71
C GLN A 78 -10.82 -10.91 -13.34
N ALA A 79 -10.63 -11.75 -12.31
CA ALA A 79 -10.43 -11.31 -10.92
C ALA A 79 -9.39 -10.19 -10.74
N MET A 80 -8.27 -10.24 -11.46
CA MET A 80 -7.24 -9.19 -11.34
C MET A 80 -7.69 -7.83 -11.88
N ARG A 81 -8.46 -7.85 -12.97
CA ARG A 81 -8.98 -6.66 -13.65
C ARG A 81 -10.16 -6.08 -12.88
N ASP A 82 -11.07 -6.93 -12.42
CA ASP A 82 -12.29 -6.53 -11.72
C ASP A 82 -11.99 -5.79 -10.41
N HIS A 83 -10.87 -6.14 -9.76
CA HIS A 83 -10.38 -5.48 -8.54
C HIS A 83 -9.29 -4.43 -8.79
N GLU A 84 -9.00 -4.11 -10.06
CA GLU A 84 -8.04 -3.09 -10.48
C GLU A 84 -6.63 -3.23 -9.85
N VAL A 85 -6.15 -4.46 -9.63
CA VAL A 85 -4.94 -4.70 -8.83
C VAL A 85 -3.72 -3.95 -9.38
N PHE A 86 -3.52 -4.00 -10.69
CA PHE A 86 -2.39 -3.31 -11.32
C PHE A 86 -2.49 -1.78 -11.20
N ALA A 87 -3.70 -1.21 -11.33
CA ALA A 87 -3.88 0.23 -11.16
C ALA A 87 -3.49 0.68 -9.73
N LYS A 88 -3.87 -0.11 -8.73
CA LYS A 88 -3.52 0.17 -7.32
C LYS A 88 -2.04 -0.10 -7.03
N GLN A 89 -1.43 -1.09 -7.68
CA GLN A 89 0.02 -1.29 -7.65
C GLN A 89 0.76 -0.05 -8.19
N TYR A 90 0.38 0.46 -9.37
CA TYR A 90 1.04 1.63 -9.96
C TYR A 90 0.92 2.88 -9.07
N GLN A 91 -0.19 3.05 -8.36
CA GLN A 91 -0.32 4.13 -7.37
C GLN A 91 0.71 4.01 -6.23
N LEU A 92 1.01 2.78 -5.80
CA LEU A 92 2.04 2.51 -4.80
C LEU A 92 3.45 2.66 -5.35
N GLU A 93 3.72 2.24 -6.59
CA GLU A 93 5.03 2.46 -7.24
C GLU A 93 5.41 3.95 -7.30
N LEU A 94 4.42 4.84 -7.41
CA LEU A 94 4.62 6.29 -7.42
C LEU A 94 4.80 6.91 -6.03
N SER A 95 4.26 6.29 -4.98
CA SER A 95 4.06 6.97 -3.68
C SER A 95 4.74 6.27 -2.49
N ALA A 96 5.02 4.98 -2.60
CA ALA A 96 5.57 4.17 -1.51
C ALA A 96 7.10 4.13 -1.55
N PRO A 97 7.76 3.88 -0.40
CA PRO A 97 9.20 3.66 -0.38
C PRO A 97 9.62 2.47 -1.25
N PRO A 98 10.82 2.51 -1.89
CA PRO A 98 11.28 1.44 -2.78
C PRO A 98 11.22 0.02 -2.18
N ALA A 99 11.59 -0.11 -0.90
CA ALA A 99 11.54 -1.39 -0.18
C ALA A 99 10.12 -1.98 -0.08
N VAL A 100 9.09 -1.13 0.00
CA VAL A 100 7.69 -1.58 -0.02
C VAL A 100 7.27 -1.92 -1.44
N VAL A 101 7.70 -1.13 -2.43
CA VAL A 101 7.39 -1.36 -3.85
C VAL A 101 7.88 -2.73 -4.32
N GLU A 102 9.10 -3.14 -3.97
CA GLU A 102 9.61 -4.48 -4.30
C GLU A 102 8.71 -5.60 -3.76
N LEU A 103 8.20 -5.43 -2.53
CA LEU A 103 7.29 -6.38 -1.90
C LEU A 103 5.89 -6.35 -2.51
N VAL A 104 5.42 -5.18 -2.97
CA VAL A 104 4.18 -5.04 -3.73
C VAL A 104 4.28 -5.84 -5.03
N VAL A 105 5.35 -5.64 -5.80
CA VAL A 105 5.59 -6.38 -7.06
C VAL A 105 5.66 -7.88 -6.80
N SER A 106 6.39 -8.31 -5.76
CA SER A 106 6.49 -9.72 -5.38
C SER A 106 5.13 -10.33 -4.98
N ALA A 107 4.32 -9.60 -4.21
CA ALA A 107 2.99 -10.06 -3.81
C ALA A 107 2.02 -10.13 -4.99
N THR A 108 2.05 -9.15 -5.91
CA THR A 108 1.25 -9.19 -7.15
C THR A 108 1.68 -10.37 -8.02
N GLN A 109 2.99 -10.60 -8.18
CA GLN A 109 3.47 -11.73 -8.96
C GLN A 109 3.02 -13.07 -8.36
N GLY A 110 3.11 -13.24 -7.04
CA GLY A 110 2.60 -14.45 -6.39
C GLY A 110 1.09 -14.67 -6.60
N LEU A 111 0.31 -13.59 -6.74
CA LEU A 111 -1.11 -13.67 -7.08
C LEU A 111 -1.34 -14.04 -8.55
N VAL A 112 -0.51 -13.52 -9.45
CA VAL A 112 -0.48 -13.91 -10.87
C VAL A 112 -0.15 -15.39 -11.00
N ASP A 113 0.87 -15.89 -10.31
CA ASP A 113 1.24 -17.31 -10.34
C ASP A 113 0.09 -18.18 -9.82
N TYR A 114 -0.61 -17.72 -8.79
CA TYR A 114 -1.79 -18.43 -8.27
C TYR A 114 -2.93 -18.45 -9.29
N ARG A 115 -3.24 -17.32 -9.92
CA ARG A 115 -4.21 -17.24 -11.02
C ARG A 115 -3.84 -18.19 -12.15
N ASP A 116 -2.58 -18.16 -12.58
CA ASP A 116 -2.11 -18.90 -13.75
C ASP A 116 -2.15 -20.42 -13.52
N ALA A 117 -1.94 -20.88 -12.28
CA ALA A 117 -2.19 -22.27 -11.91
C ALA A 117 -3.67 -22.66 -12.13
N VAL A 118 -4.61 -21.82 -11.67
CA VAL A 118 -6.06 -22.06 -11.85
C VAL A 118 -6.47 -21.98 -13.31
N VAL A 119 -5.93 -21.02 -14.06
CA VAL A 119 -6.17 -20.88 -15.51
C VAL A 119 -5.63 -22.09 -16.28
N SER A 120 -4.54 -22.68 -15.82
CA SER A 120 -4.00 -23.93 -16.38
C SER A 120 -4.88 -25.14 -16.08
N GLY A 121 -5.93 -24.98 -15.25
CA GLY A 121 -6.89 -26.02 -14.89
C GLY A 121 -6.65 -26.62 -13.52
N ALA A 122 -5.63 -26.17 -12.78
CA ALA A 122 -5.35 -26.67 -11.44
C ALA A 122 -6.49 -26.30 -10.48
N THR A 123 -6.96 -27.30 -9.75
CA THR A 123 -7.96 -27.21 -8.70
C THR A 123 -7.31 -26.92 -7.36
N ARG A 124 -8.13 -26.63 -6.36
CA ARG A 124 -7.70 -26.28 -5.01
C ARG A 124 -6.79 -27.32 -4.35
N GLU A 125 -6.97 -28.59 -4.68
CA GLU A 125 -6.27 -29.73 -4.09
C GLU A 125 -4.94 -30.04 -4.80
N ASP A 126 -4.73 -29.51 -6.00
CA ASP A 126 -3.51 -29.73 -6.75
C ASP A 126 -2.31 -29.06 -6.07
N GLU A 127 -1.16 -29.75 -6.08
CA GLU A 127 0.05 -29.28 -5.41
C GLU A 127 0.51 -27.92 -5.95
N ALA A 128 0.47 -27.72 -7.27
CA ALA A 128 0.85 -26.44 -7.90
C ALA A 128 -0.02 -25.28 -7.40
N CYS A 129 -1.34 -25.49 -7.32
CA CYS A 129 -2.30 -24.51 -6.83
C CYS A 129 -2.10 -24.21 -5.34
N THR A 130 -1.87 -25.26 -4.54
CA THR A 130 -1.58 -25.15 -3.10
C THR A 130 -0.26 -24.41 -2.85
N ALA A 131 0.79 -24.72 -3.60
CA ALA A 131 2.09 -24.09 -3.50
C ALA A 131 2.02 -22.59 -3.84
N ALA A 132 1.39 -22.25 -4.97
CA ALA A 132 1.20 -20.86 -5.38
C ALA A 132 0.38 -20.05 -4.36
N ARG A 133 -0.72 -20.62 -3.84
CA ARG A 133 -1.53 -19.98 -2.79
C ARG A 133 -0.72 -19.74 -1.51
N ARG A 134 0.14 -20.69 -1.11
CA ARG A 134 1.02 -20.54 0.06
C ARG A 134 2.09 -19.47 -0.17
N ALA A 135 2.72 -19.46 -1.35
CA ALA A 135 3.71 -18.46 -1.74
C ALA A 135 3.11 -17.04 -1.71
N PHE A 136 1.93 -16.84 -2.32
CA PHE A 136 1.20 -15.57 -2.25
C PHE A 136 0.92 -15.15 -0.80
N ARG A 137 0.43 -16.09 0.05
CA ARG A 137 0.15 -15.78 1.46
C ARG A 137 1.40 -15.33 2.21
N ALA A 138 2.55 -15.94 1.94
CA ALA A 138 3.83 -15.56 2.53
C ALA A 138 4.27 -14.17 2.06
N ALA A 139 4.25 -13.91 0.74
CA ALA A 139 4.59 -12.61 0.16
C ALA A 139 3.71 -11.49 0.71
N ARG A 140 2.38 -11.70 0.77
CA ARG A 140 1.43 -10.76 1.37
C ARG A 140 1.73 -10.47 2.84
N LYS A 141 2.14 -11.48 3.61
CA LYS A 141 2.51 -11.30 5.03
C LYS A 141 3.73 -10.38 5.14
N THR A 142 4.80 -10.69 4.41
CA THR A 142 6.02 -9.86 4.38
C THR A 142 5.72 -8.42 3.96
N LEU A 143 4.87 -8.24 2.94
CA LEU A 143 4.41 -6.92 2.50
C LEU A 143 3.70 -6.16 3.62
N MET A 144 2.73 -6.78 4.29
CA MET A 144 2.01 -6.14 5.39
C MET A 144 2.95 -5.73 6.53
N ASP A 145 3.94 -6.56 6.85
CA ASP A 145 4.92 -6.25 7.90
C ASP A 145 5.78 -5.03 7.51
N ALA A 146 6.21 -4.93 6.25
CA ALA A 146 6.93 -3.76 5.74
C ALA A 146 6.06 -2.49 5.69
N MET A 147 4.79 -2.61 5.27
CA MET A 147 3.83 -1.50 5.30
C MET A 147 3.62 -0.98 6.73
N ARG A 148 3.46 -1.88 7.72
CA ARG A 148 3.34 -1.51 9.14
C ARG A 148 4.60 -0.82 9.66
N ALA A 149 5.78 -1.34 9.33
CA ALA A 149 7.04 -0.74 9.72
C ALA A 149 7.18 0.69 9.14
N THR A 150 6.73 0.90 7.91
CA THR A 150 6.72 2.21 7.25
C THR A 150 5.78 3.21 7.94
N LEU A 151 4.64 2.72 8.44
CA LEU A 151 3.65 3.56 9.11
C LEU A 151 3.93 3.79 10.61
N ALA A 152 4.92 3.12 11.18
CA ALA A 152 5.27 3.29 12.59
C ALA A 152 5.81 4.72 12.84
N PRO A 153 5.41 5.37 13.95
CA PRO A 153 5.97 6.67 14.29
C PRO A 153 7.48 6.55 14.49
N THR A 154 8.25 7.38 13.80
CA THR A 154 9.69 7.52 14.02
C THR A 154 9.88 8.01 15.46
N ARG A 155 10.47 7.18 16.33
CA ARG A 155 10.78 7.55 17.73
C ARG A 155 11.81 8.67 17.79
#